data_AF-A0A1S3QZC3-F1
#
_entry.id   AF-A0A1S3QZC3-F1
#
_cell.length_a   1.000
_cell.length_b   1.000
_cell.length_c   1.000
_cell.angle_alpha   90.00
_cell.angle_beta   90.00
_cell.angle_gamma   90.00
#
_symmetry.space_group_name_H-M   'P 1'
#
loop_
_entity.id
_entity.type
_entity.pdbx_description
1 polymer ?
#
loop_
_entity_poly.entity_id
_entity_poly.type
_entity_poly.pdbx_seq_one_letter_code
_entity_poly.pdbx_strand_id
1 'polypeptide(L)'
;MNFDKNSGIIEMFMDSLAVTDEGTFTFNLVDGKAKGSTSLVLIGEEFRELQKKSEFEHAEWIRRQGPHFVDYLGFQVTPECNVLLKATVRFYNRKVLWR
;
A
#
# COMPACT_ATOMS: atom_id res chain seq x y z
N MET A 1 15.52 -1.91 6.13
CA MET A 1 15.92 -0.59 6.69
C MET A 1 16.92 0.03 5.73
N ASN A 2 16.66 1.25 5.29
CA ASN A 2 17.49 1.99 4.36
C ASN A 2 17.97 3.28 5.03
N PHE A 3 19.25 3.62 4.86
CA PHE A 3 19.81 4.86 5.38
C PHE A 3 20.53 5.59 4.25
N ASP A 4 19.96 6.72 3.84
CA ASP A 4 20.60 7.58 2.86
C ASP A 4 21.49 8.60 3.58
N LYS A 5 22.81 8.42 3.43
CA LYS A 5 23.83 9.27 4.06
C LYS A 5 23.83 10.70 3.52
N ASN A 6 23.34 10.92 2.30
CA ASN A 6 23.36 12.25 1.69
C ASN A 6 22.21 13.12 2.19
N SER A 7 21.02 12.54 2.41
CA SER A 7 19.84 13.24 2.91
C SER A 7 19.67 13.12 4.43
N GLY A 8 20.31 12.14 5.07
CA GLY A 8 20.11 11.81 6.48
C GLY A 8 18.78 11.10 6.77
N ILE A 9 18.08 10.64 5.74
CA ILE A 9 16.78 9.98 5.87
C ILE A 9 16.99 8.51 6.24
N ILE A 10 16.29 8.07 7.29
CA ILE A 10 16.23 6.68 7.74
C ILE A 10 14.84 6.14 7.44
N GLU A 11 14.76 5.09 6.64
CA GLU A 11 13.50 4.45 6.25
C GLU A 11 13.45 3.02 6.78
N MET A 12 12.31 2.65 7.37
CA MET A 12 12.00 1.28 7.74
C MET A 12 10.78 0.84 6.94
N PHE A 13 10.91 -0.27 6.24
CA PHE A 13 9.84 -0.88 5.46
C PHE A 13 9.43 -2.18 6.13
N MET A 14 8.13 -2.43 6.20
CA MET A 14 7.54 -3.71 6.58
C MET A 14 6.57 -4.11 5.48
N ASP A 15 6.63 -5.37 5.06
CA ASP A 15 5.81 -5.86 3.96
C ASP A 15 4.35 -6.09 4.38
N SER A 16 4.12 -6.48 5.63
CA SER A 16 2.80 -6.68 6.22
C SER A 16 2.78 -6.23 7.68
N LEU A 17 1.66 -5.65 8.11
CA LEU A 17 1.37 -5.36 9.52
C LEU A 17 0.48 -6.48 10.07
N ALA A 18 1.03 -7.37 10.89
CA ALA A 18 0.27 -8.39 11.60
C ALA A 18 -0.19 -7.87 12.98
N VAL A 19 -1.26 -8.43 13.54
CA VAL A 19 -1.78 -8.02 14.87
C VAL A 19 -0.73 -8.19 15.98
N THR A 20 0.23 -9.10 15.79
CA THR A 20 1.36 -9.29 16.71
C THR A 20 2.36 -8.13 16.70
N ASP A 21 2.32 -7.26 15.69
CA ASP A 21 3.21 -6.11 15.53
C ASP A 21 2.65 -4.85 16.21
N GLU A 22 1.50 -4.98 16.90
CA GLU A 22 0.95 -3.92 17.74
C GLU A 22 1.91 -3.65 18.91
N GLY A 23 2.37 -2.40 19.02
CA GLY A 23 3.40 -2.07 19.99
C GLY A 23 4.03 -0.69 19.80
N THR A 24 5.15 -0.49 20.48
CA THR A 24 5.93 0.75 20.41
C THR A 24 7.24 0.49 19.70
N PHE A 25 7.46 1.22 18.61
CA PHE A 25 8.67 1.18 17.80
C PHE A 25 9.60 2.29 18.24
N THR A 26 10.72 1.94 18.87
CA THR A 26 11.73 2.93 19.29
C THR A 26 12.94 2.89 18.38
N PHE A 27 13.19 4.00 17.71
CA PHE A 27 14.36 4.27 16.92
C PHE A 27 15.42 4.92 17.80
N ASN A 28 16.49 4.18 18.07
CA ASN A 28 17.66 4.71 18.76
C ASN A 28 18.73 5.09 17.72
N LEU A 29 18.90 6.39 17.51
CA LEU A 29 19.93 6.97 16.66
C LEU A 29 21.18 7.26 17.48
N VAL A 30 22.31 6.75 17.04
CA VAL A 30 23.61 7.08 17.63
C VAL A 30 24.53 7.58 16.52
N ASP A 31 24.96 8.83 16.64
CA ASP A 31 25.95 9.43 15.73
C ASP A 31 27.16 9.90 16.55
N GLY A 32 28.20 9.07 16.57
CA GLY A 32 29.41 9.29 17.38
C GLY A 32 29.09 9.46 18.88
N LYS A 33 29.15 10.70 19.36
CA LYS A 33 28.80 11.06 20.76
C LYS A 33 27.34 11.49 20.95
N ALA A 34 26.63 11.84 19.86
CA ALA A 34 25.24 12.24 19.92
C ALA A 34 24.34 10.99 19.97
N LYS A 35 23.33 11.03 20.86
CA LYS A 35 22.29 10.00 20.96
C LYS A 35 20.92 10.67 20.87
N GLY A 36 20.08 10.20 19.97
CA GLY A 36 18.69 10.61 19.84
C GLY A 36 17.80 9.38 19.86
N SER A 37 16.66 9.46 20.54
CA SER A 37 15.65 8.38 20.54
C SER A 37 14.32 8.93 20.08
N THR A 38 13.68 8.26 19.14
CA THR A 38 12.34 8.59 18.67
C THR A 38 11.47 7.36 18.82
N SER A 39 10.30 7.51 19.43
CA SER A 39 9.36 6.41 19.62
C SER A 39 8.08 6.67 18.83
N LEU A 40 7.62 5.65 18.13
CA LEU A 40 6.33 5.61 17.45
C LEU A 40 5.46 4.57 18.15
N VAL A 41 4.32 4.99 18.67
CA VAL A 41 3.37 4.09 19.33
C VAL A 41 2.30 3.71 18.32
N LEU A 42 2.16 2.43 18.02
CA LEU A 42 1.12 1.90 17.13
C LEU A 42 0.29 0.89 17.92
N ILE A 43 -0.70 1.39 18.66
CA ILE A 43 -1.56 0.60 19.55
C ILE A 43 -3.02 1.02 19.35
N GLY A 44 -3.95 0.07 19.38
CA GLY A 44 -5.39 0.31 19.38
C GLY A 44 -5.97 0.73 18.02
N GLU A 45 -6.82 1.76 18.02
CA GLU A 45 -7.58 2.18 16.85
C GLU A 45 -6.67 2.68 15.71
N GLU A 46 -5.64 3.46 16.03
CA GLU A 46 -4.66 3.96 15.06
C GLU A 46 -3.92 2.82 14.34
N PHE A 47 -3.54 1.77 15.08
CA PHE A 47 -2.92 0.58 14.50
C PHE A 47 -3.90 -0.15 13.57
N ARG A 48 -5.15 -0.33 14.00
CA ARG A 48 -6.16 -1.03 13.22
C ARG A 48 -6.52 -0.30 11.93
N GLU A 49 -6.58 1.02 11.96
CA GLU A 49 -6.79 1.85 10.77
C GLU A 49 -5.62 1.74 9.80
N LEU A 50 -4.39 1.82 10.31
CA LEU A 50 -3.18 1.67 9.51
C LEU A 50 -3.09 0.28 8.87
N GLN A 51 -3.40 -0.77 9.64
CA GLN A 51 -3.43 -2.15 9.18
C GLN A 51 -4.41 -2.33 8.02
N LYS A 52 -5.66 -1.89 8.19
CA LYS A 52 -6.68 -1.98 7.12
C LYS A 52 -6.26 -1.23 5.86
N LYS A 53 -5.66 -0.05 6.01
CA LYS A 53 -5.18 0.74 4.88
C LYS A 53 -4.03 0.02 4.15
N SER A 54 -3.09 -0.55 4.90
CA SER A 54 -1.98 -1.32 4.35
C SER A 54 -2.47 -2.56 3.57
N GLU A 55 -3.40 -3.31 4.14
CA GLU A 55 -4.00 -4.48 3.49
C GLU A 55 -4.74 -4.10 2.20
N PHE A 56 -5.50 -3.00 2.24
CA PHE A 56 -6.21 -2.49 1.07
C PHE A 56 -5.27 -2.09 -0.06
N GLU A 57 -4.23 -1.30 0.24
CA GLU A 57 -3.24 -0.87 -0.76
C GLU A 57 -2.47 -2.07 -1.33
N HIS A 58 -2.11 -3.05 -0.48
CA HIS A 58 -1.44 -4.26 -0.94
C HIS A 58 -2.33 -5.11 -1.87
N ALA A 59 -3.60 -5.32 -1.48
CA ALA A 59 -4.55 -6.05 -2.31
C ALA A 59 -4.84 -5.32 -3.64
N GLU A 60 -5.00 -4.00 -3.61
CA GLU A 60 -5.16 -3.17 -4.81
C GLU A 60 -3.91 -3.25 -5.71
N TRP A 61 -2.71 -3.21 -5.12
CA TRP A 61 -1.47 -3.32 -5.87
C TRP A 61 -1.36 -4.67 -6.59
N ILE A 62 -1.69 -5.78 -5.92
CA ILE A 62 -1.74 -7.12 -6.52
C ILE A 62 -2.81 -7.16 -7.61
N ARG A 63 -4.02 -6.65 -7.34
CA ARG A 63 -5.13 -6.60 -8.30
C ARG A 63 -4.72 -5.88 -9.58
N ARG A 64 -3.98 -4.78 -9.44
CA ARG A 64 -3.49 -3.96 -10.56
C ARG A 64 -2.38 -4.64 -11.38
N GLN A 65 -1.68 -5.66 -10.86
CA GLN A 65 -0.71 -6.41 -11.66
C GLN A 65 -1.38 -7.26 -12.75
N GLY A 66 -2.63 -7.66 -12.57
CA GLY A 66 -3.38 -8.48 -13.53
C GLY A 66 -4.43 -7.70 -14.33
N PRO A 67 -5.20 -8.39 -15.19
CA PRO A 67 -6.44 -7.84 -15.74
C PRO A 67 -7.37 -7.49 -14.58
N HIS A 68 -7.75 -6.22 -14.48
CA HIS A 68 -8.68 -5.78 -13.46
C HIS A 68 -9.70 -4.79 -14.03
N PHE A 69 -10.87 -4.78 -13.41
CA PHE A 69 -11.90 -3.81 -13.70
C PHE A 69 -11.49 -2.44 -13.16
N VAL A 70 -11.47 -1.44 -14.04
CA VAL A 70 -11.40 -0.03 -13.66
C VAL A 70 -12.80 0.44 -13.27
N ASP A 71 -13.76 0.14 -14.13
CA ASP A 71 -15.18 0.30 -13.86
C ASP A 71 -15.83 -1.07 -13.82
N TYR A 72 -16.50 -1.36 -12.71
CA TYR A 72 -17.32 -2.56 -12.55
C TYR A 72 -18.52 -2.54 -13.50
N LEU A 73 -19.25 -3.66 -13.57
CA LEU A 73 -20.39 -3.82 -14.45
C LEU A 73 -21.49 -2.79 -14.13
N GLY A 74 -21.63 -1.80 -15.01
CA GLY A 74 -22.75 -0.88 -15.05
C GLY A 74 -23.75 -1.31 -16.11
N PHE A 75 -24.96 -0.78 -16.02
CA PHE A 75 -25.97 -0.95 -17.06
C PHE A 75 -26.54 0.40 -17.47
N GLN A 76 -26.95 0.51 -18.73
CA GLN A 76 -27.66 1.65 -19.27
C GLN A 76 -28.85 1.16 -20.06
N VAL A 77 -30.04 1.68 -19.77
CA VAL A 77 -31.25 1.37 -20.53
C VAL A 77 -31.33 2.32 -21.72
N THR A 78 -31.47 1.78 -22.92
CA THR A 78 -31.63 2.57 -24.14
C THR A 78 -33.11 2.93 -24.35
N PRO A 79 -33.43 3.96 -25.16
CA PRO A 79 -34.82 4.33 -25.47
C PRO A 79 -35.64 3.23 -26.16
N GLU A 80 -34.97 2.22 -26.72
CA GLU A 80 -35.58 1.04 -27.35
C GLU A 80 -35.89 -0.08 -26.34
N CYS A 81 -35.82 0.21 -25.04
CA CYS A 81 -35.99 -0.75 -23.94
C CYS A 81 -34.93 -1.86 -23.91
N ASN A 82 -33.73 -1.64 -24.47
CA ASN A 82 -32.61 -2.56 -24.38
C ASN A 82 -31.74 -2.25 -23.15
N VAL A 83 -31.15 -3.28 -22.53
CA VAL A 83 -30.19 -3.12 -21.43
C VAL A 83 -28.77 -3.30 -21.96
N LEU A 84 -27.99 -2.22 -21.96
CA LEU A 84 -26.59 -2.23 -22.35
C LEU A 84 -25.71 -2.38 -21.10
N LEU A 85 -25.02 -3.50 -20.98
CA LEU A 85 -24.02 -3.71 -19.94
C LEU A 85 -22.68 -3.09 -20.37
N LYS A 86 -22.06 -2.30 -19.49
CA LYS A 86 -20.76 -1.66 -19.71
C LYS A 86 -19.82 -2.00 -18.55
N ALA A 87 -18.59 -2.36 -18.87
CA ALA A 87 -17.50 -2.50 -17.91
C ALA A 87 -16.19 -2.06 -18.57
N THR A 88 -15.31 -1.43 -17.81
CA THR A 88 -13.99 -0.98 -18.31
C THR A 88 -12.91 -1.86 -17.69
N VAL A 89 -12.15 -2.58 -18.52
CA VAL A 89 -11.05 -3.44 -18.07
C VAL A 89 -9.72 -2.82 -18.48
N ARG A 90 -8.71 -2.89 -17.60
CA ARG A 90 -7.35 -2.42 -17.88
C ARG A 90 -6.32 -3.51 -17.62
N PHE A 91 -5.24 -3.46 -18.38
CA PHE A 91 -4.08 -4.33 -18.26
C PHE A 91 -2.83 -3.48 -18.00
N TYR A 92 -2.03 -3.82 -16.99
CA TYR A 92 -0.67 -3.30 -16.87
C TYR A 92 0.27 -4.19 -17.70
N ASN A 93 0.61 -3.74 -18.91
CA ASN A 93 1.57 -4.44 -19.76
C ASN A 93 2.98 -4.21 -19.20
N ARG A 94 3.46 -5.08 -18.30
CA ARG A 94 4.91 -5.17 -18.04
C ARG A 94 5.53 -5.78 -19.29
N LYS A 95 6.12 -4.95 -20.16
CA LYS A 95 7.12 -5.42 -21.14
C LYS A 95 8.20 -6.13 -20.33
N VAL A 96 8.14 -7.46 -20.25
CA VAL A 96 9.26 -8.26 -19.80
C VAL A 96 10.28 -8.19 -20.94
N LEU A 97 11.15 -7.19 -20.87
CA LEU A 97 12.40 -7.19 -21.61
C LEU A 97 13.23 -8.32 -21.00
N TRP A 98 13.08 -9.52 -21.55
CA TRP A 98 14.08 -10.58 -21.36
C TRP A 98 15.37 -10.07 -22.02
N ARG A 99 16.42 -9.93 -21.21
CA ARG A 99 17.79 -9.68 -21.65
C ARG A 99 18.65 -10.84 -21.20
#